data_AF-A0A962XFJ4-F1
#
_entry.id   AF-A0A962XFJ4-F1
#
_cell.length_a   1.000
_cell.length_b   1.000
_cell.length_c   1.000
_cell.angle_alpha   90.00
_cell.angle_beta   90.00
_cell.angle_gamma   90.00
#
_symmetry.space_group_name_H-M   'P 1'
#
loop_
_entity.id
_entity.type
_entity.pdbx_description
1 polymer ?
#
loop_
_entity_poly.entity_id
_entity_poly.type
_entity_poly.pdbx_seq_one_letter_code
_entity_poly.pdbx_strand_id
1 'polypeptide(L)' 'MAVSEHNLVWIDLEMTGLDPQNDCIIEIATVVTDSHLNELAEGPVLAIHQPDTVLAAMDEWNT' A
#
# COMPACT_ATOMS: atom_id res chain seq x y z
N MET A 1 22.90 2.00 8.63
CA MET A 1 22.20 0.85 9.25
C MET A 1 22.65 -0.41 8.56
N ALA A 2 22.88 -1.51 9.29
CA ALA A 2 23.26 -2.78 8.67
C ALA A 2 22.00 -3.47 8.14
N VAL A 3 22.02 -3.85 6.86
CA VAL A 3 20.97 -4.69 6.27
C VAL A 3 21.05 -6.07 6.94
N SER A 4 19.91 -6.57 7.41
CA SER A 4 19.78 -7.89 8.05
C SER A 4 18.74 -8.71 7.31
N GLU A 5 18.97 -10.01 7.20
CA GLU A 5 18.02 -10.97 6.61
C GLU A 5 16.75 -11.14 7.46
N HIS A 6 16.78 -10.65 8.72
CA HIS A 6 15.64 -10.66 9.64
C HIS A 6 14.83 -9.36 9.64
N ASN A 7 15.19 -8.37 8.81
CA ASN A 7 14.38 -7.18 8.66
C ASN A 7 13.02 -7.54 8.05
N LEU A 8 11.98 -6.84 8.49
CA LEU A 8 10.61 -7.03 8.02
C LEU A 8 10.24 -5.87 7.11
N VAL A 9 9.60 -6.19 5.98
CA VAL A 9 9.03 -5.19 5.07
C VAL A 9 7.52 -5.18 5.27
N TRP A 10 7.01 -4.05 5.71
CA TRP A 10 5.59 -3.76 5.87
C TRP A 10 5.11 -3.05 4.61
N ILE A 11 3.97 -3.50 4.09
CA ILE A 11 3.32 -2.92 2.92
C ILE A 11 1.83 -2.88 3.25
N ASP A 12 1.23 -1.72 3.00
CA ASP A 12 -0.22 -1.53 3.04
C ASP A 12 -0.69 -0.92 1.71
N LEU A 13 -1.84 -1.38 1.23
CA LEU A 13 -2.40 -0.99 -0.06
C LEU A 13 -3.87 -0.64 0.12
N GLU A 14 -4.27 0.48 -0.49
CA GLU A 14 -5.67 0.81 -0.71
C GLU A 14 -6.02 0.55 -2.17
N MET A 15 -7.20 -0.01 -2.42
CA MET A 15 -7.66 -0.43 -3.74
C MET A 15 -9.07 0.09 -4.05
N THR A 16 -9.46 0.09 -5.32
CA THR A 16 -10.82 0.45 -5.74
C THR A 16 -11.89 -0.58 -5.38
N GLY A 17 -11.48 -1.78 -4.95
CA GLY A 17 -12.36 -2.89 -4.62
C GLY A 17 -11.58 -4.17 -4.31
N LEU A 18 -12.30 -5.31 -4.31
CA LEU A 18 -11.79 -6.61 -3.87
C LEU A 18 -11.53 -7.61 -5.00
N ASP A 19 -11.74 -7.25 -6.27
CA ASP A 19 -11.49 -8.10 -7.44
C ASP A 19 -10.21 -7.66 -8.19
N PRO A 20 -9.07 -8.34 -8.00
CA PRO A 20 -7.80 -7.95 -8.63
C PRO A 20 -7.78 -7.99 -10.16
N GLN A 21 -8.78 -8.61 -10.81
CA GLN A 21 -8.88 -8.59 -12.27
C GLN A 21 -9.48 -7.29 -12.80
N ASN A 22 -10.26 -6.58 -11.98
CA ASN A 22 -11.00 -5.38 -12.38
C ASN A 22 -10.63 -4.14 -11.55
N ASP A 23 -10.20 -4.33 -10.31
CA ASP A 23 -9.83 -3.28 -9.37
C ASP A 23 -8.34 -2.93 -9.44
N CYS A 24 -8.05 -1.69 -9.05
CA CYS A 24 -6.73 -1.10 -9.13
C CYS A 24 -6.27 -0.57 -7.77
N ILE A 25 -4.95 -0.47 -7.58
CA ILE A 25 -4.35 0.19 -6.41
C ILE A 25 -4.50 1.71 -6.55
N ILE A 26 -4.89 2.37 -5.46
CA ILE A 26 -5.00 3.83 -5.35
C ILE A 26 -4.01 4.43 -4.33
N GLU A 27 -3.47 3.64 -3.41
CA GLU A 27 -2.40 4.06 -2.50
C GLU A 27 -1.45 2.92 -2.14
N ILE A 28 -0.19 3.25 -1.88
CA ILE A 28 0.79 2.36 -1.27
C ILE A 28 1.60 3.09 -0.20
N ALA A 29 1.76 2.43 0.95
CA ALA A 29 2.68 2.83 2.02
C ALA A 29 3.61 1.67 2.38
N THR A 30 4.86 1.98 2.71
CA THR A 30 5.86 0.96 3.09
C THR A 30 6.71 1.39 4.27
N VAL A 31 7.09 0.44 5.12
CA VAL A 31 7.99 0.64 6.27
C VAL A 31 8.91 -0.58 6.40
N VAL A 32 10.15 -0.36 6.81
CA VAL A 32 11.08 -1.43 7.17
C VAL A 32 11.31 -1.40 8.68
N THR A 33 11.14 -2.54 9.35
CA THR A 33 11.47 -2.69 10.78
C THR A 33 12.54 -3.75 11.00
N ASP A 34 13.17 -3.76 12.17
CA ASP A 34 13.93 -4.91 12.65
C ASP A 34 12.98 -6.03 13.16
N SER A 35 13.56 -7.13 13.63
CA SER A 35 12.82 -8.27 14.18
C SER A 35 12.11 -7.97 15.52
N HIS A 36 12.40 -6.84 16.15
CA HIS A 36 11.77 -6.35 17.37
C HIS A 36 10.73 -5.26 17.10
N LEU A 37 10.39 -5.03 15.81
CA LEU A 37 9.42 -4.04 15.36
C LEU A 37 9.87 -2.59 15.57
N ASN A 38 11.17 -2.33 15.75
CA ASN A 38 11.68 -0.96 15.72
C ASN A 38 11.79 -0.51 14.27
N GLU A 39 11.29 0.69 13.98
CA GLU A 39 11.39 1.28 12.65
C GLU A 39 12.85 1.53 12.26
N LEU A 40 13.23 1.06 11.08
CA LEU A 40 14.53 1.29 10.47
C LEU A 40 14.42 2.35 9.37
N ALA A 41 13.37 2.29 8.56
CA ALA A 41 13.14 3.25 7.50
C ALA A 41 11.65 3.35 7.16
N GLU A 42 11.20 4.56 6.92
CA GLU A 42 9.93 4.86 6.27
C GLU A 42 10.15 4.89 4.75
N GLY A 43 9.36 4.12 4.02
CA GLY A 43 9.31 4.19 2.57
C GLY A 43 8.33 5.28 2.09
N PRO A 44 8.15 5.44 0.77
CA PRO A 44 7.26 6.46 0.27
C PRO A 44 5.79 6.10 0.55
N VAL A 45 4.99 7.15 0.79
CA VAL A 45 3.53 7.10 0.77
C VAL A 45 3.07 7.73 -0.53
N LEU A 46 2.45 6.93 -1.41
CA LEU A 46 2.13 7.34 -2.77
C LEU A 46 0.66 7.11 -3.08
N ALA A 47 -0.06 8.21 -3.33
CA ALA A 47 -1.34 8.15 -4.02
C ALA A 47 -1.11 7.88 -5.52
N ILE A 48 -1.79 6.86 -6.05
CA ILE A 48 -1.70 6.44 -7.44
C ILE A 48 -2.91 6.97 -8.19
N HIS A 49 -2.66 7.81 -9.19
CA HIS A 49 -3.71 8.36 -10.02
C HIS A 49 -4.45 7.24 -10.78
N GLN A 50 -5.78 7.23 -10.65
CA GLN A 50 -6.69 6.45 -11.49
C GLN A 50 -7.65 7.39 -12.23
N PRO A 51 -8.13 7.03 -13.43
CA PRO A 51 -9.14 7.81 -14.13
C PRO A 51 -10.41 7.99 -13.29
N ASP A 52 -11.09 9.14 -13.41
CA ASP A 52 -12.35 9.42 -12.71
C ASP A 52 -13.41 8.32 -12.95
N THR A 53 -13.43 7.71 -14.13
CA THR A 53 -14.35 6.60 -14.44
C THR A 53 -14.10 5.34 -13.61
N VAL A 54 -12.85 5.11 -13.19
CA VAL A 54 -12.47 3.99 -12.32
C VAL A 54 -12.88 4.30 -10.89
N LEU A 55 -12.60 5.53 -10.41
CA LEU A 55 -13.01 5.97 -9.08
C LEU A 55 -14.53 6.00 -8.91
N ALA A 56 -15.26 6.44 -9.94
CA ALA A 56 -16.71 6.46 -9.94
C ALA A 56 -17.37 5.06 -10.03
N ALA A 57 -16.58 4.01 -10.32
CA ALA A 57 -17.04 2.63 -10.38
C ALA A 57 -16.82 1.86 -9.06
N MET A 58 -16.22 2.51 -8.05
CA MET A 58 -16.05 1.96 -6.71
C MET A 58 -17.41 1.72 -6.05
N ASP A 59 -17.50 0.68 -5.21
CA ASP A 59 -18.76 0.34 -4.53
C ASP A 59 -19.09 1.32 -3.38
N GLU A 60 -20.30 1.19 -2.80
CA GLU A 60 -20.77 2.06 -1.70
C GLU A 60 -19.91 1.98 -0.43
N TRP A 61 -19.14 0.90 -0.24
CA TRP A 61 -18.24 0.78 0.90
C TRP A 61 -16.98 1.63 0.69
N ASN A 62 -16.61 1.84 -0.56
CA ASN A 62 -15.43 2.57 -1.01
C ASN A 62 -15.72 4.02 -1.46
N THR A 63 -16.97 4.50 -1.46
CA THR A 63 -17.34 5.87 -1.93
C THR A 63 -17.36 6.93 -0.84
#